data_AF-A0A7X1GJH7-F1
#
_entry.id   AF-A0A7X1GJH7-F1
#
_cell.length_a   1.000
_cell.length_b   1.000
_cell.length_c   1.000
_cell.angle_alpha   90.00
_cell.angle_beta   90.00
_cell.angle_gamma   90.00
#
_symmetry.space_group_name_H-M   'P 1'
#
loop_
_entity.id
_entity.type
_entity.pdbx_description
1 polymer ?
#
loop_
_entity_poly.entity_id
_entity_poly.type
_entity_poly.pdbx_seq_one_letter_code
_entity_poly.pdbx_strand_id
1 'polypeptide(L)'
;MPKIIDQGRDAFEFLTHDQADRTGIACARIARSLAQDVDPEALAVQLTANERKNNPANPETVTVDDVHSAAKLHRLNSRRQVYPQTQAAELEKVANQQEDYHPVYQN
;
A
#
# COMPACT_ATOMS: atom_id res chain seq x y z
N MET A 1 -1.35 -10.48 26.96
CA MET A 1 -2.80 -10.35 26.71
C MET A 1 -3.01 -9.09 25.88
N PRO A 2 -3.38 -9.19 24.59
CA PRO A 2 -3.83 -8.03 23.84
C PRO A 2 -5.10 -7.54 24.53
N LYS A 3 -5.12 -6.28 24.97
CA LYS A 3 -6.21 -5.78 25.81
C LYS A 3 -7.42 -5.49 24.94
N ILE A 4 -8.62 -5.74 25.44
CA ILE A 4 -9.94 -5.46 24.82
C ILE A 4 -10.03 -4.06 24.16
N ILE A 5 -9.23 -3.12 24.64
CA ILE A 5 -9.06 -1.76 24.11
C ILE A 5 -8.53 -1.76 22.66
N ASP A 6 -7.57 -2.63 22.31
CA ASP A 6 -7.01 -2.74 20.96
C ASP A 6 -8.07 -3.25 19.96
N GLN A 7 -8.89 -4.21 20.38
CA GLN A 7 -10.00 -4.73 19.56
C GLN A 7 -11.08 -3.69 19.31
N GLY A 8 -11.42 -2.88 20.32
CA GLY A 8 -12.38 -1.79 20.17
C GLY A 8 -11.88 -0.68 19.23
N ARG A 9 -10.57 -0.39 19.29
CA ARG A 9 -9.92 0.58 18.40
C ARG A 9 -9.91 0.10 16.94
N ASP A 10 -9.57 -1.16 16.70
CA ASP A 10 -9.55 -1.75 15.35
C ASP A 10 -10.95 -1.77 14.70
N ALA A 11 -11.99 -2.08 15.46
CA ALA A 11 -13.37 -2.07 14.98
C ALA A 11 -13.87 -0.64 14.65
N PHE A 12 -13.48 0.35 15.47
CA PHE A 12 -13.80 1.74 15.20
C PHE A 12 -13.04 2.27 13.98
N GLU A 13 -11.74 1.98 13.86
CA GLU A 13 -10.93 2.37 12.70
C GLU A 13 -11.48 1.77 11.40
N PHE A 14 -11.96 0.51 11.41
CA PHE A 14 -12.59 -0.13 10.26
C PHE A 14 -13.89 0.55 9.80
N LEU A 15 -14.70 1.05 10.73
CA LEU A 15 -16.01 1.67 10.45
C LEU A 15 -15.91 3.13 10.01
N THR A 16 -14.83 3.83 10.37
CA THR A 16 -14.76 5.30 10.26
C THR A 16 -13.78 5.82 9.23
N HIS A 17 -12.92 4.98 8.66
CA HIS A 17 -11.86 5.38 7.73
C HIS A 17 -12.12 4.94 6.28
N ASP A 18 -11.90 5.86 5.34
CA ASP A 18 -11.80 5.61 3.89
C ASP A 18 -10.70 4.54 3.62
N GLN A 19 -10.78 3.82 2.49
CA GLN A 19 -9.69 2.97 1.99
C GLN A 19 -8.31 3.65 2.01
N ALA A 20 -8.24 4.96 1.69
CA ALA A 20 -6.99 5.72 1.72
C ALA A 20 -6.41 5.81 3.14
N ASP A 21 -7.26 6.06 4.13
CA ASP A 21 -6.88 6.13 5.54
C ASP A 21 -6.50 4.74 6.10
N ARG A 22 -7.23 3.69 5.72
CA ARG A 22 -6.91 2.30 6.12
C ARG A 22 -5.56 1.83 5.60
N THR A 23 -5.22 2.20 4.36
CA THR A 23 -3.91 1.91 3.77
C THR A 23 -2.79 2.63 4.54
N GLY A 24 -2.99 3.90 4.86
CA GLY A 24 -2.05 4.69 5.66
C GLY A 24 -1.81 4.09 7.05
N ILE A 25 -2.89 3.68 7.73
CA ILE A 25 -2.82 3.03 9.05
C ILE A 25 -2.08 1.68 8.97
N ALA A 26 -2.38 0.84 7.98
CA ALA A 26 -1.70 -0.44 7.80
C ALA A 26 -0.19 -0.27 7.58
N CYS A 27 0.20 0.65 6.68
CA CYS A 27 1.60 0.95 6.42
C CYS A 27 2.31 1.51 7.67
N ALA A 28 1.62 2.33 8.48
CA ALA A 28 2.15 2.84 9.75
C ALA A 28 2.40 1.73 10.77
N ARG A 29 1.48 0.77 10.89
CA ARG A 29 1.62 -0.40 11.78
C ARG A 29 2.80 -1.27 11.36
N ILE A 30 2.94 -1.56 10.07
CA ILE A 30 4.08 -2.31 9.51
C ILE A 30 5.40 -1.57 9.82
N ALA A 31 5.47 -0.27 9.55
CA ALA A 31 6.66 0.54 9.84
C ALA A 31 7.05 0.50 11.33
N ARG A 32 6.05 0.55 12.23
CA ARG A 32 6.27 0.45 13.68
C ARG A 32 6.79 -0.93 14.09
N SER A 33 6.24 -2.02 13.54
CA SER A 33 6.72 -3.38 13.82
C SER A 33 8.18 -3.57 13.40
N LEU A 34 8.56 -3.09 12.22
CA LEU A 34 9.97 -3.13 11.78
C LEU A 34 10.89 -2.30 12.68
N ALA A 35 10.42 -1.15 13.18
CA ALA A 35 11.20 -0.33 14.14
C ALA A 35 11.34 -0.98 15.53
N GLN A 36 10.61 -2.06 15.79
CA GLN A 36 10.69 -2.88 17.01
C GLN A 36 11.42 -4.22 16.75
N ASP A 37 12.20 -4.31 15.67
CA ASP A 37 12.97 -5.49 15.27
C ASP A 37 12.12 -6.75 15.06
N VAL A 38 10.84 -6.58 14.68
CA VAL A 38 10.01 -7.72 14.22
C VAL A 38 10.55 -8.19 12.87
N ASP A 39 10.75 -9.50 12.75
CA ASP A 39 11.22 -10.15 11.53
C ASP A 39 10.27 -9.84 10.34
N PRO A 40 10.79 -9.23 9.25
CA PRO A 40 10.02 -8.96 8.03
C PRO A 40 9.39 -10.22 7.42
N GLU A 41 10.05 -11.37 7.51
CA GLU A 41 9.53 -12.64 6.96
C GLU A 41 8.29 -13.10 7.74
N ALA A 42 8.33 -12.98 9.07
CA ALA A 42 7.17 -13.28 9.91
C ALA A 42 5.98 -12.35 9.61
N LEU A 43 6.24 -11.06 9.37
CA LEU A 43 5.20 -10.11 8.95
C LEU A 43 4.60 -10.50 7.59
N ALA A 44 5.44 -10.83 6.61
CA ALA A 44 4.99 -11.24 5.27
C ALA A 44 4.10 -12.50 5.32
N VAL A 45 4.49 -13.51 6.10
CA VAL A 45 3.69 -14.72 6.32
C VAL A 45 2.34 -14.39 6.96
N GLN A 46 2.32 -13.57 8.01
CA GLN A 46 1.09 -13.21 8.71
C GLN A 46 0.15 -12.38 7.82
N LEU A 47 0.68 -11.43 7.05
CA LEU A 47 -0.10 -10.62 6.13
C LEU A 47 -0.68 -11.46 4.98
N THR A 48 0.10 -12.38 4.43
CA THR A 48 -0.38 -13.36 3.43
C THR A 48 -1.51 -14.23 4.00
N ALA A 49 -1.38 -14.69 5.25
CA ALA A 49 -2.45 -15.47 5.90
C ALA A 49 -3.73 -14.63 6.10
N ASN A 50 -3.58 -13.35 6.44
CA ASN A 50 -4.72 -12.43 6.55
C ASN A 50 -5.40 -12.19 5.20
N GLU A 51 -4.63 -12.00 4.12
CA GLU A 51 -5.15 -11.85 2.76
C GLU A 51 -5.96 -13.07 2.34
N ARG A 52 -5.43 -14.28 2.53
CA ARG A 52 -6.16 -15.53 2.25
C ARG A 52 -7.48 -15.64 3.00
N LYS A 53 -7.55 -15.11 4.23
CA LYS A 53 -8.75 -15.13 5.05
C LYS A 53 -9.77 -14.08 4.60
N ASN A 54 -9.32 -12.87 4.32
CA ASN A 54 -10.18 -11.71 4.11
C ASN A 54 -10.58 -11.54 2.63
N ASN A 55 -9.74 -11.98 1.70
CA ASN A 55 -9.93 -11.89 0.24
C ASN A 55 -9.84 -13.29 -0.41
N PRO A 56 -10.73 -14.25 -0.05
CA PRO A 56 -10.59 -15.65 -0.46
C PRO A 56 -10.75 -15.89 -1.97
N ALA A 57 -11.39 -14.97 -2.70
CA ALA A 57 -11.60 -15.10 -4.15
C ALA A 57 -10.32 -14.84 -4.96
N ASN A 58 -9.45 -13.95 -4.48
CA ASN A 58 -8.19 -13.60 -5.13
C ASN A 58 -7.20 -13.05 -4.09
N PRO A 59 -6.58 -13.92 -3.27
CA PRO A 59 -5.67 -13.47 -2.24
C PRO A 59 -4.30 -13.17 -2.81
N GLU A 60 -3.75 -12.01 -2.44
CA GLU A 60 -2.38 -11.67 -2.79
C GLU A 60 -1.37 -12.36 -1.86
N THR A 61 -0.17 -12.61 -2.38
CA THR A 61 0.97 -13.06 -1.56
C THR A 61 1.82 -11.87 -1.20
N VAL A 62 2.01 -11.63 0.10
CA VAL A 62 2.84 -10.55 0.60
C VAL A 62 4.25 -11.08 0.77
N THR A 63 5.22 -10.40 0.15
CA THR A 63 6.65 -10.69 0.25
C THR A 63 7.34 -9.80 1.29
N VAL A 64 8.59 -10.12 1.62
CA VAL A 64 9.44 -9.26 2.46
C VAL A 64 9.65 -7.88 1.82
N ASP A 65 9.77 -7.82 0.49
CA ASP A 65 9.94 -6.56 -0.23
C ASP A 65 8.68 -5.68 -0.14
N ASP A 66 7.49 -6.29 -0.15
CA ASP A 66 6.22 -5.57 0.05
C ASP A 66 6.14 -4.97 1.45
N VAL A 67 6.56 -5.71 2.47
CA VAL A 67 6.64 -5.25 3.86
C VAL A 67 7.56 -4.02 3.97
N HIS A 68 8.76 -4.10 3.37
CA HIS A 68 9.69 -2.96 3.35
C HIS A 68 9.17 -1.78 2.52
N SER A 69 8.49 -2.06 1.40
CA SER A 69 7.89 -1.04 0.54
C SER A 69 6.76 -0.29 1.25
N ALA A 70 5.89 -1.00 1.97
CA ALA A 70 4.83 -0.39 2.78
C ALA A 70 5.40 0.53 3.86
N ALA A 71 6.43 0.07 4.60
CA ALA A 71 7.09 0.90 5.60
C ALA A 71 7.79 2.12 4.98
N LYS A 72 8.42 1.94 3.81
CA LYS A 72 9.04 3.03 3.05
C LYS A 72 8.00 4.06 2.61
N LEU A 73 6.88 3.64 2.06
CA LEU A 73 5.79 4.51 1.63
C LEU A 73 5.23 5.33 2.80
N HIS A 74 5.03 4.71 3.97
CA HIS A 74 4.61 5.46 5.15
C HIS A 74 5.61 6.57 5.54
N ARG A 75 6.92 6.27 5.56
CA ARG A 75 7.95 7.26 5.86
C ARG A 75 8.00 8.38 4.81
N LEU A 76 7.84 8.02 3.54
CA LEU A 76 7.85 8.98 2.42
C LEU A 76 6.67 9.95 2.50
N ASN A 77 5.48 9.46 2.88
CA ASN A 77 4.26 10.27 3.02
C ASN A 77 4.16 11.00 4.38
N SER A 78 4.94 10.59 5.39
CA SER A 78 5.08 11.31 6.66
C SER A 78 5.95 12.56 6.51
N ARG A 79 6.83 12.57 5.50
CA ARG A 79 7.47 13.78 5.00
C ARG A 79 6.56 14.29 3.89
N ARG A 80 6.44 15.60 3.71
CA ARG A 80 5.53 16.16 2.70
C ARG A 80 6.02 15.84 1.28
N GLN A 81 5.83 14.61 0.81
CA GLN A 81 5.92 14.27 -0.60
C GLN A 81 4.69 14.85 -1.28
N VAL A 82 4.92 15.78 -2.21
CA VAL A 82 3.85 16.30 -3.05
C VAL A 82 4.01 15.61 -4.40
N TYR A 83 3.02 14.80 -4.77
CA TYR A 83 2.80 14.37 -6.14
C TYR A 83 1.56 15.12 -6.65
N PRO A 84 1.73 16.31 -7.26
CA PRO A 84 0.61 17.14 -7.66
C PRO A 84 -0.22 16.44 -8.73
N GLN A 85 -1.53 16.65 -8.70
CA GLN A 85 -2.45 16.14 -9.72
C GLN A 85 -2.05 16.60 -11.14
N THR A 86 -1.49 17.80 -11.28
CA THR A 86 -0.97 18.29 -12.57
C THR A 86 0.19 17.45 -13.09
N GLN A 87 1.11 17.05 -12.22
CA GLN A 87 2.23 16.18 -12.61
C GLN A 87 1.72 14.79 -13.01
N ALA A 88 0.75 14.25 -12.27
CA ALA A 88 0.14 12.96 -12.60
C ALA A 88 -0.54 13.00 -13.98
N ALA A 89 -1.37 14.01 -14.24
CA ALA A 89 -2.08 14.16 -15.50
C ALA A 89 -1.14 14.30 -16.71
N GLU A 90 -0.02 15.00 -16.57
CA GLU A 90 0.96 15.10 -17.66
C GLU A 90 1.69 13.78 -17.94
N LEU A 91 2.02 13.00 -16.90
CA LEU A 91 2.62 11.67 -17.08
C LEU A 91 1.65 10.67 -17.73
N GLU A 92 0.38 10.72 -17.35
CA GLU A 92 -0.69 9.90 -17.96
C GLU A 92 -0.86 10.24 -19.46
N LYS A 93 -0.80 11.53 -19.83
CA LYS A 93 -0.82 11.94 -21.24
C LYS A 93 0.35 11.35 -22.03
N VAL A 94 1.57 11.42 -21.50
CA VAL A 94 2.76 10.88 -22.17
C VAL A 94 2.65 9.36 -22.34
N ALA A 95 2.16 8.64 -21.33
CA ALA A 95 1.95 7.20 -21.42
C ALA A 95 0.95 6.80 -22.53
N ASN A 96 -0.12 7.59 -22.69
CA ASN A 96 -1.15 7.35 -23.69
C ASN A 96 -0.76 7.79 -25.12
N GLN A 97 0.30 8.60 -25.28
CA GLN A 97 0.77 9.06 -26.60
C GLN A 97 1.51 8.00 -27.41
N GLN A 98 1.87 6.85 -26.81
CA GLN A 98 2.57 5.78 -27.54
C GLN A 98 1.69 5.01 -28.55
N GLU A 99 0.37 5.22 -28.57
CA GLU A 99 -0.53 4.56 -29.54
C GLU A 99 -0.70 5.31 -30.89
N ASP A 100 -0.23 6.55 -31.03
CA ASP A 100 -0.41 7.37 -32.24
C ASP A 100 0.84 7.45 -33.15
N TYR A 101 1.73 6.46 -33.14
CA TYR A 101 2.79 6.38 -34.15
C TYR A 101 2.26 5.72 -35.43
N HIS A 102 1.62 6.51 -36.29
CA HIS A 102 1.44 6.17 -37.70
C HIS A 102 2.67 6.64 -38.48
N PRO A 103 3.56 5.75 -38.96
CA PRO A 103 4.60 6.16 -39.89
C PRO A 103 3.92 6.60 -41.18
N VAL A 104 3.84 7.92 -41.40
CA VAL A 104 3.29 8.54 -42.61
C VAL A 104 4.28 8.40 -43.77
N TYR A 105 4.89 7.23 -43.99
CA TYR A 105 5.59 6.87 -45.23
C TYR A 105 5.71 5.34 -45.33
N GLN A 106 4.80 4.72 -46.08
CA GLN A 106 5.07 3.46 -46.77
C GLN A 106 4.53 3.59 -48.20
N ASN A 107 5.50 3.73 -49.11
CA ASN A 107 5.53 3.74 -50.59
C ASN A 107 4.22 3.56 -51.37
#